data_AF-A0A9E2KKM2-F1
#
_entry.id   AF-A0A9E2KKM2-F1
#
_cell.length_a   1.000
_cell.length_b   1.000
_cell.length_c   1.000
_cell.angle_alpha   90.00
_cell.angle_beta   90.00
_cell.angle_gamma   90.00
#
_symmetry.space_group_name_H-M   'P 1'
#
loop_
_entity.id
_entity.type
_entity.pdbx_description
1 polymer ?
#
loop_
_entity_poly.entity_id
_entity_poly.type
_entity_poly.pdbx_seq_one_letter_code
_entity_poly.pdbx_strand_id
1 'polypeptide(L)'
;ALPFFLEAGLARAERCSRGGPVWAVLEGTPEAEELVPLYLEKGLVLRAIRPLNSLAPCWLFEFAPGQSREDPVWVPLEDHARLAVLFSRGRAALDSRPGPAGTELALCPV
;
A
#
# COMPACT_ATOMS: atom_id res chain seq x y z
N ALA A 1 -12.59 15.26 1.67
CA ALA A 1 -11.62 15.82 2.63
C ALA A 1 -10.35 14.97 2.69
N LEU A 2 -10.45 13.65 2.95
CA LEU A 2 -9.29 12.76 3.09
C LEU A 2 -8.36 12.68 1.86
N PRO A 3 -8.85 12.57 0.60
CA PRO A 3 -7.96 12.57 -0.58
C PRO A 3 -7.08 13.82 -0.68
N PHE A 4 -7.63 14.99 -0.35
CA PHE A 4 -6.90 16.25 -0.34
C PHE A 4 -5.79 16.27 0.71
N PHE A 5 -6.06 15.77 1.92
CA PHE A 5 -5.04 15.71 2.98
C PHE A 5 -3.91 14.74 2.64
N LEU A 6 -4.23 13.61 2.01
CA LEU A 6 -3.23 12.66 1.54
C LEU A 6 -2.32 13.29 0.48
N GLU A 7 -2.89 13.93 -0.55
CA GLU A 7 -2.12 14.61 -1.60
C GLU A 7 -1.24 15.74 -1.03
N ALA A 8 -1.78 16.57 -0.14
CA ALA A 8 -1.01 17.63 0.50
C ALA A 8 0.12 17.08 1.38
N GLY A 9 -0.12 15.96 2.07
CA GLY A 9 0.86 15.25 2.88
C GLY A 9 2.01 14.67 2.03
N LEU A 10 1.68 13.99 0.94
CA LEU A 10 2.66 13.45 -0.01
C LEU A 10 3.53 14.55 -0.61
N ALA A 11 2.91 15.61 -1.14
CA ALA A 11 3.64 16.75 -1.72
C ALA A 11 4.55 17.45 -0.70
N ARG A 12 4.20 17.44 0.59
CA ARG A 12 5.07 17.93 1.66
C ARG A 12 6.22 16.95 1.93
N ALA A 13 5.93 15.66 2.01
CA ALA A 13 6.92 14.62 2.28
C ALA A 13 7.98 14.51 1.18
N GLU A 14 7.58 14.56 -0.09
CA GLU A 14 8.49 14.60 -1.24
C GLU A 14 9.44 15.80 -1.18
N ARG A 15 8.92 17.00 -0.90
CA ARG A 15 9.77 18.19 -0.71
C ARG A 15 10.73 18.05 0.46
N CYS A 16 10.31 17.37 1.53
CA CYS A 16 11.17 17.10 2.69
C CYS A 16 12.24 16.04 2.41
N SER A 17 11.96 15.06 1.55
CA SER A 17 12.83 13.89 1.37
C SER A 17 14.14 14.24 0.66
N ARG A 18 14.20 15.37 -0.07
CA ARG A 18 15.36 15.81 -0.85
C ARG A 18 15.86 14.73 -1.83
N GLY A 19 14.92 14.01 -2.44
CA GLY A 19 15.21 12.88 -3.34
C GLY A 19 15.38 11.54 -2.64
N GLY A 20 15.22 11.48 -1.31
CA GLY A 20 15.08 10.24 -0.57
C GLY A 20 13.69 9.60 -0.68
N PRO A 21 13.53 8.34 -0.21
CA PRO A 21 12.26 7.64 -0.27
C PRO A 21 11.20 8.30 0.62
N VAL A 22 9.95 8.29 0.17
CA VAL A 22 8.79 8.76 0.93
C VAL A 22 7.95 7.54 1.30
N TRP A 23 7.67 7.41 2.59
CA TRP A 23 6.88 6.31 3.14
C TRP A 23 5.56 6.83 3.73
N ALA A 24 4.52 6.03 3.60
CA ALA A 24 3.27 6.22 4.31
C ALA A 24 2.94 4.97 5.12
N VAL A 25 2.25 5.18 6.24
CA VAL A 25 1.82 4.12 7.16
C VAL A 25 0.33 4.25 7.35
N LEU A 26 -0.35 3.13 7.23
CA LEU A 26 -1.78 2.99 7.50
C LEU A 26 -1.95 1.91 8.55
N GLU A 27 -2.80 2.15 9.54
CA GLU A 27 -3.11 1.16 10.56
C GLU A 27 -3.79 -0.06 9.91
N GLY A 28 -3.48 -1.26 10.37
CA GLY A 28 -4.12 -2.50 9.92
C GLY A 28 -5.41 -2.79 10.67
N THR A 29 -6.28 -1.79 10.78
CA THR A 29 -7.67 -1.96 11.24
C THR A 29 -8.59 -2.10 10.03
N PRO A 30 -9.74 -2.79 10.17
CA PRO A 30 -10.69 -2.93 9.07
C PRO A 30 -11.14 -1.60 8.46
N GLU A 31 -11.36 -0.57 9.30
CA GLU A 31 -11.80 0.75 8.85
C GLU A 31 -10.70 1.50 8.09
N ALA A 32 -9.45 1.34 8.51
CA ALA A 32 -8.32 1.95 7.83
C ALA A 32 -8.02 1.24 6.51
N GLU A 33 -8.19 -0.09 6.44
CA GLU A 33 -7.98 -0.90 5.24
C GLU A 33 -8.87 -0.51 4.06
N GLU A 34 -10.05 0.07 4.32
CA GLU A 34 -10.90 0.66 3.27
C GLU A 34 -10.20 1.78 2.49
N LEU A 35 -9.13 2.37 3.04
CA LEU A 35 -8.33 3.42 2.42
C LEU A 35 -7.20 2.88 1.54
N VAL A 36 -6.89 1.58 1.57
CA VAL A 36 -5.81 0.97 0.78
C VAL A 36 -5.96 1.29 -0.72
N PRO A 37 -7.15 1.12 -1.36
CA PRO A 37 -7.33 1.50 -2.76
C PRO A 37 -6.98 2.95 -3.05
N LEU A 38 -7.41 3.88 -2.19
CA LEU A 38 -7.12 5.31 -2.34
C LEU A 38 -5.61 5.59 -2.29
N TYR A 39 -4.87 4.89 -1.44
CA TYR A 39 -3.41 5.05 -1.37
C TYR A 39 -2.76 4.58 -2.68
N LEU A 40 -3.16 3.41 -3.18
CA LEU A 40 -2.65 2.85 -4.44
C LEU A 40 -2.95 3.75 -5.65
N GLU A 41 -4.15 4.33 -5.71
CA GLU A 41 -4.52 5.32 -6.74
C GLU A 41 -3.62 6.57 -6.75
N LYS A 42 -3.01 6.92 -5.61
CA LYS A 42 -2.09 8.06 -5.51
C LYS A 42 -0.64 7.71 -5.84
N GLY A 43 -0.36 6.50 -6.35
CA GLY A 43 0.99 6.08 -6.72
C GLY A 43 1.83 5.61 -5.53
N LEU A 44 1.18 5.34 -4.40
CA LEU A 44 1.79 4.58 -3.32
C LEU A 44 1.75 3.09 -3.66
N VAL A 45 2.82 2.39 -3.31
CA VAL A 45 3.00 0.96 -3.54
C VAL A 45 3.07 0.28 -2.19
N LEU A 46 2.19 -0.67 -1.95
CA LEU A 46 2.14 -1.39 -0.67
C LEU A 46 3.24 -2.46 -0.64
N ARG A 47 4.21 -2.30 0.27
CA ARG A 47 5.44 -3.11 0.34
C ARG A 47 5.42 -4.17 1.42
N ALA A 48 4.65 -3.95 2.49
CA ALA A 48 4.65 -4.85 3.64
C ALA A 48 3.41 -4.65 4.51
N ILE A 49 3.08 -5.70 5.26
CA ILE A 49 2.35 -5.63 6.52
C ILE A 49 3.31 -6.04 7.62
N ARG A 50 3.50 -5.20 8.64
CA ARG A 50 4.33 -5.58 9.80
C ARG A 50 3.86 -4.89 11.07
N PRO A 51 4.02 -5.56 12.24
CA PRO A 51 3.89 -4.86 13.50
C PRO A 51 5.00 -3.81 13.62
N LEU A 52 4.62 -2.60 14.00
CA LEU A 52 5.55 -1.60 14.50
C LEU A 52 5.61 -1.73 16.02
N ASN A 53 6.76 -1.45 16.64
CA ASN A 53 6.93 -1.62 18.09
C ASN A 53 5.81 -0.86 18.83
N SER A 54 5.02 -1.61 19.61
CA SER A 54 3.86 -1.11 20.37
C SER A 54 2.66 -0.62 19.56
N LEU A 55 2.54 -1.00 18.28
CA LEU A 55 1.38 -0.72 17.43
C LEU A 55 0.79 -2.00 16.84
N ALA A 56 -0.50 -1.95 16.48
CA ALA A 56 -1.15 -2.96 15.65
C ALA A 56 -0.37 -3.16 14.33
N PRO A 57 -0.56 -4.29 13.62
CA PRO A 57 -0.01 -4.46 12.28
C PRO A 57 -0.29 -3.21 11.44
N CYS A 58 0.72 -2.69 10.74
CA CYS A 58 0.56 -1.54 9.86
C CYS A 58 0.91 -1.92 8.44
N TRP A 59 0.17 -1.35 7.50
CA TRP A 59 0.45 -1.38 6.08
C TRP A 59 1.48 -0.30 5.75
N LEU A 60 2.57 -0.71 5.11
CA LEU A 60 3.68 0.16 4.75
C LEU A 60 3.71 0.40 3.26
N PHE A 61 3.57 1.66 2.88
CA PHE A 61 3.56 2.11 1.51
C PHE A 61 4.81 2.91 1.19
N GLU A 62 5.37 2.68 0.01
CA GLU A 62 6.39 3.52 -0.60
C GLU A 62 5.75 4.38 -1.69
N PHE A 63 6.05 5.68 -1.72
CA PHE A 63 5.61 6.52 -2.82
C PHE A 63 6.52 6.28 -4.03
N ALA A 64 5.99 5.57 -5.03
CA ALA A 64 6.70 5.14 -6.23
C ALA A 64 5.78 5.28 -7.46
N PRO A 65 5.45 6.52 -7.85
CA PRO A 65 4.56 6.75 -8.99
C PRO A 65 5.18 6.21 -10.27
N GLY A 66 4.42 5.42 -11.04
CA GLY A 66 4.85 4.86 -12.32
C GLY A 66 5.48 3.46 -12.28
N GLN A 67 5.44 2.77 -11.13
CA GLN A 67 5.86 1.36 -11.05
C GLN A 67 5.03 0.46 -12.01
N SER A 68 5.70 -0.47 -12.71
CA SER A 68 5.07 -1.34 -13.71
C SER A 68 4.14 -2.39 -13.08
N ARG A 69 2.97 -2.58 -13.70
CA ARG A 69 1.91 -3.51 -13.26
C ARG A 69 1.90 -4.84 -14.04
N GLU A 70 3.07 -5.31 -14.43
CA GLU A 70 3.21 -6.52 -15.24
C GLU A 70 2.97 -7.80 -14.43
N ASP A 71 2.24 -8.75 -15.03
CA ASP A 71 1.91 -10.07 -14.48
C ASP A 71 1.41 -10.07 -13.02
N PRO A 72 0.30 -9.36 -12.74
CA PRO A 72 -0.20 -9.25 -11.38
C PRO A 72 -0.83 -10.56 -10.91
N VAL A 73 -0.47 -10.97 -9.68
CA VAL A 73 -1.24 -11.97 -8.93
C VAL A 73 -2.27 -11.22 -8.10
N TRP A 74 -3.56 -11.48 -8.35
CA TRP A 74 -4.63 -10.89 -7.57
C TRP A 74 -4.83 -11.65 -6.26
N VAL A 75 -4.85 -10.92 -5.14
CA VAL A 75 -4.99 -11.50 -3.79
C VAL A 75 -5.98 -10.66 -2.99
N PRO A 76 -6.95 -11.27 -2.31
CA PRO A 76 -7.87 -10.55 -1.43
C PRO A 76 -7.11 -9.79 -0.33
N LEU A 77 -7.55 -8.57 -0.05
CA LEU A 77 -6.95 -7.72 0.97
C LEU A 77 -7.01 -8.40 2.34
N GLU A 78 -8.07 -9.14 2.65
CA GLU A 78 -8.22 -9.83 3.93
C GLU A 78 -7.29 -11.04 4.12
N ASP A 79 -6.65 -11.55 3.06
CA ASP A 79 -5.69 -12.65 3.14
C ASP A 79 -4.30 -12.14 3.55
N HIS A 80 -4.21 -11.61 4.78
CA HIS A 80 -3.01 -10.98 5.32
C HIS A 80 -1.81 -11.95 5.33
N ALA A 81 -2.06 -13.25 5.54
CA ALA A 81 -1.03 -14.27 5.55
C ALA A 81 -0.42 -14.46 4.16
N ARG A 82 -1.25 -14.60 3.11
CA ARG A 82 -0.75 -14.72 1.74
C ARG A 82 -0.07 -13.44 1.27
N LEU A 83 -0.61 -12.27 1.62
CA LEU A 83 0.01 -10.98 1.32
C LEU A 83 1.40 -10.89 1.96
N ALA A 84 1.53 -11.22 3.25
CA ALA A 84 2.82 -11.23 3.95
C ALA A 84 3.84 -12.16 3.26
N VAL A 85 3.43 -13.35 2.83
CA VAL A 85 4.29 -14.28 2.06
C VAL A 85 4.74 -13.66 0.74
N LEU A 86 3.85 -13.02 -0.02
CA LEU A 86 4.20 -12.41 -1.31
C LEU A 86 5.11 -11.20 -1.13
N PHE A 87 4.87 -10.36 -0.12
CA PHE A 87 5.78 -9.26 0.24
C PHE A 87 7.17 -9.78 0.60
N SER A 88 7.28 -10.87 1.37
CA SER A 88 8.57 -11.49 1.72
C SER A 88 9.35 -12.01 0.50
N ARG A 89 8.66 -12.24 -0.62
CA ARG A 89 9.24 -12.71 -1.89
C ARG A 89 9.56 -11.57 -2.87
N GLY A 90 9.54 -10.32 -2.42
CA GLY A 90 9.82 -9.16 -3.26
C GLY A 90 8.70 -8.83 -4.24
N ARG A 91 7.44 -9.10 -3.86
CA ARG A 91 6.28 -8.52 -4.56
C ARG A 91 5.77 -7.30 -3.80
N ALA A 92 5.04 -6.45 -4.50
CA ALA A 92 4.34 -5.32 -3.92
C ALA A 92 2.95 -5.18 -4.53
N ALA A 93 2.02 -4.56 -3.80
CA ALA A 93 0.70 -4.25 -4.32
C ALA A 93 0.71 -2.86 -4.96
N LEU A 94 0.39 -2.81 -6.26
CA LEU A 94 0.46 -1.59 -7.08
C LEU A 94 -0.92 -1.10 -7.53
N ASP A 95 -1.92 -1.96 -7.42
CA ASP A 95 -3.28 -1.69 -7.85
C ASP A 95 -4.29 -2.44 -6.99
N SER A 96 -5.55 -2.06 -7.10
CA SER A 96 -6.64 -2.79 -6.45
C SER A 96 -7.89 -2.83 -7.33
N ARG A 97 -8.76 -3.81 -7.07
CA ARG A 97 -10.06 -3.93 -7.72
C ARG A 97 -11.09 -4.52 -6.75
N PRO A 98 -12.40 -4.34 -7.01
CA PRO A 98 -13.42 -5.12 -6.34
C PRO A 98 -13.32 -6.61 -6.71
N GLY A 99 -13.48 -7.49 -5.73
CA GLY A 99 -13.50 -8.94 -5.87
C GLY A 99 -14.58 -9.60 -5.01
N PRO A 100 -14.68 -10.93 -5.04
CA PRO A 100 -15.78 -11.67 -4.41
C PRO A 100 -15.89 -11.52 -2.89
N ALA A 101 -14.77 -11.27 -2.21
CA ALA A 101 -14.69 -11.19 -0.75
C ALA A 101 -14.34 -9.78 -0.25
N GLY A 102 -14.29 -8.79 -1.15
CA GLY A 102 -13.89 -7.42 -0.84
C GLY A 102 -12.89 -6.88 -1.86
N THR A 103 -11.98 -6.05 -1.41
CA THR A 103 -10.89 -5.52 -2.25
C THR A 103 -9.88 -6.63 -2.57
N GLU A 104 -9.50 -6.78 -3.83
CA GLU A 104 -8.31 -7.54 -4.24
C GLU A 104 -7.18 -6.60 -4.62
N LEU A 105 -5.95 -6.99 -4.29
CA LEU A 105 -4.73 -6.27 -4.61
C LEU A 105 -3.99 -6.95 -5.77
N ALA A 106 -3.41 -6.15 -6.66
CA ALA A 106 -2.52 -6.62 -7.73
C ALA A 106 -1.08 -6.70 -7.24
N LEU A 107 -0.59 -7.92 -6.96
CA LEU A 107 0.76 -8.15 -6.47
C LEU A 107 1.73 -8.39 -7.63
N CYS A 108 2.55 -7.39 -7.93
CA CYS A 108 3.54 -7.41 -9.01
C CYS A 108 4.96 -7.63 -8.45
N PRO A 109 5.87 -8.24 -9.21
CA PRO A 109 7.30 -8.26 -8.88
C PRO A 109 7.88 -6.83 -8.93
N VAL A 110 8.83 -6.54 -8.05
CA VAL A 110 9.46 -5.22 -7.86
C VAL A 110 10.95 -5.31 -7.59
#